data_AF-A0A7M2C088-F1
#
_entry.id   AF-A0A7M2C088-F1
#
_cell.length_a   1.000
_cell.length_b   1.000
_cell.length_c   1.000
_cell.angle_alpha   90.00
_cell.angle_beta   90.00
_cell.angle_gamma   90.00
#
_symmetry.space_group_name_H-M   'P 1'
#
loop_
_entity.id
_entity.type
_entity.pdbx_description
1 polymer ?
#
loop_
_entity_poly.entity_id
_entity_poly.type
_entity_poly.pdbx_seq_one_letter_code
_entity_poly.pdbx_strand_id
1 'polypeptide(L)'
;MSDTDPRLSDQVAARLRAALAVMGMSKSEAARQLGTSQANFSRQTWNGVPLTVDDLEDIEKRLGIPTKYLLGMTDDLPGVKRRR
;
A
#
# COMPACT_ATOMS: atom_id res chain seq x y z
N MET A 1 -19.73 11.12 1.26
CA MET A 1 -18.86 10.78 0.10
C MET A 1 -17.49 11.32 0.46
N SER A 2 -16.52 10.44 0.70
CA SER A 2 -15.19 10.85 1.14
C SER A 2 -14.47 11.55 -0.01
N ASP A 3 -14.14 12.81 0.20
CA ASP A 3 -13.46 13.70 -0.75
C ASP A 3 -11.94 13.40 -0.74
N THR A 4 -11.58 12.17 -1.11
CA THR A 4 -10.17 11.76 -1.17
C THR A 4 -9.56 12.36 -2.42
N ASP A 5 -8.59 13.28 -2.26
CA ASP A 5 -7.85 13.89 -3.38
C ASP A 5 -7.30 12.75 -4.29
N PRO A 6 -7.66 12.72 -5.59
CA PRO A 6 -7.18 11.71 -6.52
C PRO A 6 -5.66 11.55 -6.52
N ARG A 7 -4.92 12.64 -6.28
CA ARG A 7 -3.45 12.66 -6.21
C ARG A 7 -2.93 11.91 -5.00
N LEU A 8 -3.64 11.93 -3.88
CA LEU A 8 -3.28 11.17 -2.67
C LEU A 8 -3.44 9.67 -2.91
N SER A 9 -4.54 9.27 -3.56
CA SER A 9 -4.79 7.87 -3.90
C SER A 9 -3.71 7.30 -4.82
N ASP A 10 -3.31 8.06 -5.85
CA ASP A 10 -2.24 7.67 -6.77
C ASP A 10 -0.88 7.58 -6.08
N GLN A 11 -0.58 8.51 -5.18
CA GLN A 11 0.67 8.51 -4.41
C GLN A 11 0.77 7.30 -3.48
N VAL A 12 -0.31 7.00 -2.74
CA VAL A 12 -0.38 5.83 -1.85
C VAL A 12 -0.19 4.55 -2.65
N ALA A 13 -0.89 4.42 -3.78
CA ALA A 13 -0.76 3.29 -4.69
C ALA A 13 0.67 3.12 -5.24
N ALA A 14 1.33 4.22 -5.63
CA ALA A 14 2.72 4.21 -6.09
C ALA A 14 3.68 3.75 -4.99
N ARG A 15 3.49 4.23 -3.76
CA ARG A 15 4.30 3.81 -2.61
C ARG A 15 4.08 2.36 -2.23
N LEU A 16 2.84 1.88 -2.21
CA LEU A 16 2.56 0.47 -1.96
C LEU A 16 3.27 -0.43 -2.98
N ARG A 17 3.27 -0.06 -4.26
CA ARG A 17 4.01 -0.80 -5.30
C ARG A 17 5.50 -0.87 -5.01
N ALA A 18 6.11 0.27 -4.65
CA ALA A 18 7.52 0.32 -4.32
C ALA A 18 7.83 -0.56 -3.10
N ALA A 19 6.98 -0.52 -2.09
CA ALA A 19 7.10 -1.35 -0.90
C ALA A 19 7.09 -2.84 -1.23
N LEU A 20 6.08 -3.29 -1.98
CA LEU A 20 5.96 -4.69 -2.40
C LEU A 20 7.17 -5.15 -3.21
N ALA A 21 7.66 -4.31 -4.13
CA ALA A 21 8.83 -4.60 -4.94
C ALA A 21 10.09 -4.80 -4.09
N VAL A 22 10.33 -3.90 -3.11
CA VAL A 22 11.44 -4.00 -2.17
C VAL A 22 11.36 -5.26 -1.31
N MET A 23 10.14 -5.62 -0.88
CA MET A 23 9.90 -6.82 -0.08
C MET A 23 9.96 -8.12 -0.89
N GLY A 24 10.12 -8.05 -2.22
CA GLY A 24 10.04 -9.22 -3.10
C GLY A 24 8.66 -9.87 -3.12
N MET A 25 7.61 -9.14 -2.71
CA MET A 25 6.26 -9.65 -2.57
C MET A 25 5.46 -9.47 -3.86
N SER A 26 4.87 -10.56 -4.35
CA SER A 26 4.01 -10.51 -5.53
C SER A 26 2.63 -9.92 -5.22
N LYS A 27 1.92 -9.41 -6.23
CA LYS A 27 0.55 -8.90 -6.05
C LYS A 27 -0.43 -9.97 -5.56
N SER A 28 -0.28 -11.20 -6.05
CA SER A 28 -1.12 -12.34 -5.64
C SER A 28 -0.85 -12.72 -4.18
N GLU A 29 0.40 -12.67 -3.76
CA GLU A 29 0.78 -12.90 -2.37
C GLU A 29 0.25 -11.81 -1.43
N ALA A 30 0.41 -10.53 -1.80
CA ALA A 30 -0.13 -9.41 -1.05
C ALA A 30 -1.66 -9.52 -0.91
N ALA A 31 -2.36 -9.80 -2.01
CA ALA A 31 -3.80 -10.02 -2.00
C ALA A 31 -4.20 -11.19 -1.07
N ARG A 32 -3.47 -12.30 -1.12
CA ARG A 32 -3.68 -13.45 -0.25
C ARG A 32 -3.50 -13.10 1.23
N GLN A 33 -2.46 -12.34 1.60
CA GLN A 33 -2.24 -11.92 2.98
C GLN A 33 -3.33 -10.94 3.47
N LEU A 34 -3.81 -10.06 2.59
CA LEU A 34 -4.93 -9.16 2.86
C LEU A 34 -6.30 -9.88 2.86
N GLY A 35 -6.36 -11.15 2.52
CA GLY A 35 -7.62 -11.91 2.48
C GLY A 35 -8.58 -11.46 1.37
N THR A 36 -8.05 -10.88 0.29
CA THR A 36 -8.83 -10.38 -0.85
C THR A 36 -8.41 -11.06 -2.15
N SER A 37 -9.24 -10.96 -3.19
CA SER A 37 -8.85 -11.49 -4.51
C SER A 37 -7.79 -10.59 -5.17
N GLN A 38 -6.90 -11.18 -5.98
CA GLN A 38 -5.90 -10.41 -6.73
C GLN A 38 -6.55 -9.36 -7.64
N ALA A 39 -7.73 -9.67 -8.22
CA ALA A 39 -8.47 -8.74 -9.06
C ALA A 39 -9.00 -7.54 -8.25
N ASN A 40 -9.54 -7.79 -7.06
CA ASN A 40 -10.02 -6.73 -6.17
C ASN A 40 -8.86 -5.90 -5.62
N PHE A 41 -7.78 -6.54 -5.19
CA PHE A 41 -6.55 -5.86 -4.80
C PHE A 41 -6.06 -4.96 -5.94
N SER A 42 -5.86 -5.50 -7.14
CA SER A 42 -5.41 -4.70 -8.28
C SER A 42 -6.35 -3.54 -8.60
N ARG A 43 -7.66 -3.72 -8.45
CA ARG A 43 -8.62 -2.64 -8.67
C ARG A 43 -8.48 -1.53 -7.60
N GLN A 44 -8.33 -1.93 -6.33
CA GLN A 44 -8.14 -1.03 -5.19
C GLN A 44 -6.86 -0.18 -5.29
N THR A 45 -5.79 -0.75 -5.83
CA THR A 45 -4.46 -0.14 -5.74
C THR A 45 -3.87 0.25 -7.09
N TRP A 46 -4.51 -0.08 -8.21
CA TRP A 46 -4.08 0.33 -9.55
C TRP A 46 -5.15 1.02 -10.39
N ASN A 47 -6.45 0.81 -10.13
CA ASN A 47 -7.53 1.40 -10.94
C ASN A 47 -8.26 2.57 -10.25
N GLY A 48 -7.57 3.30 -9.36
CA GLY A 48 -8.06 4.57 -8.84
C GLY A 48 -9.25 4.46 -7.87
N VAL A 49 -9.48 3.29 -7.27
CA VAL A 49 -10.40 3.21 -6.12
C VAL A 49 -9.69 3.80 -4.90
N PRO A 50 -10.28 4.78 -4.19
CA PRO A 50 -9.67 5.35 -3.01
C PRO A 50 -9.48 4.27 -1.93
N LEU A 51 -8.28 4.20 -1.36
CA LEU A 51 -8.02 3.42 -0.15
C LEU A 51 -8.58 4.17 1.06
N THR A 52 -9.26 3.44 1.93
CA THR A 52 -9.76 3.94 3.21
C THR A 52 -8.66 3.89 4.27
N VAL A 53 -8.90 4.54 5.41
CA VAL A 53 -7.98 4.43 6.57
C VAL A 53 -7.89 2.98 7.05
N ASP A 54 -9.01 2.26 7.06
CA ASP A 54 -9.05 0.85 7.45
C ASP A 54 -8.19 -0.02 6.51
N ASP A 55 -8.20 0.26 5.21
CA ASP A 55 -7.34 -0.45 4.25
C ASP A 55 -5.84 -0.22 4.55
N LEU A 56 -5.47 1.01 4.93
CA LEU A 56 -4.09 1.34 5.29
C LEU A 56 -3.66 0.62 6.57
N GLU A 57 -4.54 0.57 7.58
CA GLU A 57 -4.27 -0.18 8.80
C GLU A 57 -4.14 -1.68 8.55
N ASP A 58 -4.97 -2.25 7.68
CA ASP A 58 -4.87 -3.67 7.31
C ASP A 58 -3.58 -3.97 6.54
N ILE A 59 -3.15 -3.07 5.65
CA ILE A 59 -1.86 -3.16 4.98
C ILE A 59 -0.71 -3.11 6.00
N GLU A 60 -0.76 -2.22 6.97
CA GLU A 60 0.26 -2.14 8.02
C GLU A 60 0.28 -3.40 8.89
N LYS A 61 -0.88 -3.87 9.36
CA LYS A 61 -0.97 -5.04 10.25
C LYS A 61 -0.57 -6.34 9.54
N ARG A 62 -0.97 -6.50 8.27
CA ARG A 62 -0.82 -7.78 7.55
C ARG A 62 0.41 -7.84 6.67
N LEU A 63 0.78 -6.74 6.02
CA LEU A 63 1.96 -6.67 5.15
C LEU A 63 3.15 -6.02 5.85
N GLY A 64 2.96 -5.41 7.03
CA GLY A 64 4.03 -4.74 7.77
C GLY A 64 4.44 -3.39 7.18
N ILE A 65 3.72 -2.87 6.17
CA ILE A 65 4.08 -1.62 5.48
C ILE A 65 3.49 -0.43 6.25
N PRO A 66 4.30 0.47 6.84
CA PRO A 66 3.79 1.52 7.72
C PRO A 66 2.84 2.49 7.00
N THR A 67 1.73 2.85 7.63
CA THR A 67 0.79 3.85 7.09
C THR A 67 1.47 5.18 6.81
N LYS A 68 2.39 5.60 7.68
CA LYS A 68 3.19 6.83 7.50
C LYS A 68 4.04 6.80 6.22
N TYR A 69 4.55 5.63 5.84
CA TYR A 69 5.26 5.48 4.58
C TYR A 69 4.30 5.65 3.41
N LEU A 70 3.17 4.94 3.42
CA LEU A 70 2.16 5.01 2.35
C LEU A 70 1.66 6.43 2.09
N LEU A 71 1.43 7.19 3.16
CA LEU A 71 1.02 8.60 3.11
C LEU A 71 2.17 9.56 2.76
N GLY A 72 3.40 9.08 2.64
CA GLY A 72 4.57 9.90 2.31
C GLY A 72 5.09 10.79 3.42
N MET A 73 4.73 10.50 4.66
CA MET A 73 5.24 11.19 5.84
C MET A 73 6.63 10.69 6.24
N THR A 74 7.05 9.53 5.74
CA THR A 74 8.40 8.97 5.94
C THR A 74 8.81 8.10 4.75
N ASP A 75 10.12 7.92 4.57
CA ASP A 75 10.72 6.95 3.64
C ASP A 75 11.18 5.67 4.35
N ASP A 76 10.89 5.51 5.64
CA ASP A 76 11.23 4.29 6.38
C ASP A 76 10.30 3.15 5.99
N LEU A 77 10.83 2.27 5.14
CA LEU A 77 10.22 1.01 4.75
C LEU A 77 10.83 -0.15 5.56
N PRO A 78 10.06 -1.18 5.98
CA PRO A 78 10.64 -2.36 6.58
C PRO A 78 11.57 -3.04 5.59
N GLY A 79 12.81 -3.32 6.01
CA GLY A 79 13.81 -3.96 5.17
C GLY A 79 14.73 -3.01 4.39
N VAL A 80 14.38 -1.73 4.25
CA VAL A 80 15.29 -0.70 3.70
C VAL A 80 15.93 0.02 4.87
N LYS A 81 17.05 -0.51 5.39
CA LYS A 81 17.90 0.30 6.25
C LYS A 81 18.39 1.48 5.42
N ARG A 82 17.99 2.70 5.78
CA ARG A 82 18.59 3.91 5.22
C ARG A 82 20.12 3.77 5.35
N ARG A 83 20.82 3.67 4.24
CA ARG A 83 22.24 4.00 4.22
C ARG A 83 22.31 5.50 4.57
N ARG A 84 22.61 5.79 5.84
CA ARG A 84 23.13 7.09 6.26
C ARG A 84 24.52 7.26 5.69
#